data_AF-A0A0A9ZCX7-F1
#
_entry.id   AF-A0A0A9ZCX7-F1
#
_cell.length_a   1.000
_cell.length_b   1.000
_cell.length_c   1.000
_cell.angle_alpha   90.00
_cell.angle_beta   90.00
_cell.angle_gamma   90.00
#
_symmetry.space_group_name_H-M   'P 1'
#
loop_
_entity.id
_entity.type
_entity.pdbx_description
1 polymer ?
#
loop_
_entity_poly.entity_id
_entity_poly.type
_entity_poly.pdbx_seq_one_letter_code
_entity_poly.pdbx_strand_id
1 'polypeptide(L)'
;MVLSDPSPIHVFEVLDAKGNYADSSTAKNSHIVNGGFGFMIEEIDYWAHHNSQRTFRNLLWEEHESLLGNELIVEQNVHKDLLLIDVVDVYASLSLKTLAFLRWASTLKYEFVLKTDDDVFLDIDTILDQLGSSSGWDWWSCFKVGWPAPNAGKWRDRLSPSKVYPPFPSGSGYVFRTDSLRIVFISE
;
A
#
# COMPACT_ATOMS: atom_id res chain seq x y z
N MET A 1 17.55 21.38 -6.87
CA MET A 1 17.13 20.26 -7.72
C MET A 1 17.06 19.05 -6.82
N VAL A 2 15.86 18.77 -6.29
CA VAL A 2 15.62 17.63 -5.39
C VAL A 2 15.33 16.45 -6.31
N LEU A 3 16.29 15.53 -6.39
CA LEU A 3 16.08 14.24 -7.04
C LEU A 3 15.23 13.42 -6.07
N SER A 4 13.94 13.25 -6.40
CA SER A 4 13.06 12.30 -5.74
C SER A 4 13.64 10.91 -5.98
N ASP A 5 14.15 10.30 -4.92
CA ASP A 5 14.67 8.94 -4.90
C ASP A 5 13.51 7.95 -5.11
N PRO A 6 13.55 7.10 -6.15
CA PRO A 6 12.53 6.07 -6.36
C PRO A 6 12.76 4.81 -5.52
N SER A 7 13.87 4.72 -4.78
CA SER A 7 14.13 3.57 -3.90
C SER A 7 13.09 3.56 -2.76
N PRO A 8 12.60 2.39 -2.31
CA PRO A 8 11.74 2.27 -1.14
C PRO A 8 12.61 2.50 0.11
N ILE A 9 13.09 3.73 0.28
CA ILE A 9 13.74 4.16 1.50
C ILE A 9 12.63 4.18 2.54
N HIS A 10 12.73 3.26 3.50
CA HIS A 10 12.14 3.47 4.81
C HIS A 10 12.54 4.87 5.26
N VAL A 11 11.62 5.82 5.20
CA VAL A 11 11.80 7.14 5.81
C VAL A 11 11.88 6.87 7.31
N PHE A 12 13.11 6.79 7.83
CA PHE A 12 13.34 6.65 9.26
C PHE A 12 12.96 7.98 9.90
N GLU A 13 11.87 7.97 10.65
CA GLU A 13 11.44 9.14 11.39
C GLU A 13 12.32 9.28 12.64
N VAL A 14 13.02 10.41 12.75
CA VAL A 14 13.85 10.72 13.91
C VAL A 14 13.01 11.49 14.92
N LEU A 15 12.99 11.02 16.17
CA LEU A 15 12.40 11.74 17.30
C LEU A 15 13.52 12.38 18.14
N ASP A 16 13.29 13.59 18.62
CA ASP A 16 14.15 14.24 19.61
C ASP A 16 13.96 13.61 21.01
N ALA A 17 14.81 14.01 21.97
CA ALA A 17 14.74 13.52 23.36
C ALA A 17 13.44 13.87 24.10
N LYS A 18 12.58 14.72 23.51
CA LYS A 18 11.26 15.11 24.02
C LYS A 18 10.12 14.41 23.26
N GLY A 19 10.44 13.55 22.29
CA GLY A 19 9.47 12.82 21.48
C GLY A 19 8.88 13.59 20.29
N ASN A 20 9.45 14.74 19.92
CA ASN A 20 9.03 15.51 18.74
C ASN A 20 9.80 15.07 17.49
N TYR A 21 9.19 15.18 16.32
CA TYR A 21 9.85 14.88 15.05
C TYR A 21 10.99 15.86 14.74
N ALA A 22 12.16 15.33 14.42
CA ALA A 22 13.37 16.08 14.07
C ALA A 22 13.82 15.74 12.64
N ASP A 23 14.41 16.72 11.94
CA ASP A 23 15.04 16.49 10.64
C ASP A 23 16.35 15.71 10.83
N SER A 24 16.45 14.57 10.14
CA SER A 24 17.62 13.67 10.12
C SER A 24 18.96 14.38 9.85
N SER A 25 18.94 15.53 9.16
CA SER A 25 20.13 16.33 8.85
C SER A 25 20.70 17.12 10.05
N THR A 26 19.91 17.28 11.13
CA THR A 26 20.27 18.08 12.31
C THR A 26 20.66 17.23 13.54
N ALA A 27 20.52 15.91 13.44
CA ALA A 27 20.73 14.95 14.53
C ALA A 27 22.22 14.60 14.74
N LYS A 28 23.06 15.57 15.12
CA LYS A 28 24.35 15.28 15.76
C LYS A 28 24.11 15.03 17.25
N ASN A 29 24.42 13.81 17.72
CA ASN A 29 24.34 13.37 19.12
C ASN A 29 22.94 13.32 19.76
N SER A 30 21.87 13.06 19.00
CA SER A 30 20.55 12.81 19.59
C SER A 30 20.30 11.32 19.82
N HIS A 31 19.93 10.95 21.05
CA HIS A 31 19.39 9.63 21.37
C HIS A 31 18.11 9.39 20.57
N ILE A 32 18.13 8.40 19.68
CA ILE A 32 16.95 7.92 18.96
C ILE A 32 16.11 7.12 19.96
N VAL A 33 15.18 7.79 20.66
CA VAL A 33 14.22 7.10 21.53
C VAL A 33 12.99 6.78 20.69
N ASN A 34 12.99 5.58 20.13
CA ASN A 34 11.82 5.01 19.48
C ASN A 34 11.08 4.15 20.51
N GLY A 35 9.75 4.30 20.58
CA GLY A 35 8.93 3.22 21.14
C GLY A 35 9.01 2.03 20.17
N GLY A 36 10.02 1.18 20.34
CA GLY A 36 10.14 -0.07 19.60
C GLY A 36 11.55 -0.63 19.49
N PHE A 37 12.47 0.06 18.81
CA PHE A 37 13.81 -0.46 18.55
C PHE A 37 14.83 0.69 18.41
N GLY A 38 15.89 0.64 19.22
CA GLY A 38 17.11 1.42 18.98
C GLY A 38 18.07 0.54 18.19
N PHE A 39 18.57 1.04 17.07
CA PHE A 39 19.63 0.38 16.30
C PHE A 39 20.94 1.12 16.56
N MET A 40 21.97 0.37 16.96
CA MET A 40 23.35 0.83 16.95
C MET A 40 23.93 0.36 15.62
N ILE A 41 24.53 1.27 14.85
CA ILE A 41 25.34 0.87 13.70
C ILE A 41 26.66 0.37 14.27
N GLU A 42 26.73 -0.93 14.52
CA GLU A 42 28.00 -1.62 14.71
C GLU A 42 28.63 -1.74 13.31
N GLU A 43 29.89 -1.29 13.14
CA GLU A 43 30.63 -1.23 11.86
C GLU A 43 30.33 -0.05 10.92
N ILE A 44 30.69 1.16 11.37
CA ILE A 44 30.61 2.38 10.54
C ILE A 44 31.38 2.28 9.21
N ASP A 45 32.49 1.54 9.19
CA ASP A 45 33.29 1.33 7.99
C ASP A 45 32.59 0.43 6.97
N TYR A 46 31.89 -0.61 7.44
CA TYR A 46 31.03 -1.42 6.58
C TYR A 46 29.90 -0.57 5.98
N TRP A 47 29.26 0.28 6.80
CA TRP A 47 28.21 1.17 6.30
C TRP A 47 28.74 2.18 5.29
N ALA A 48 29.91 2.77 5.54
CA ALA A 48 30.57 3.69 4.59
C ALA A 48 30.92 2.99 3.27
N HIS A 49 31.42 1.75 3.34
CA HIS A 49 31.66 0.91 2.17
C HIS A 49 30.35 0.54 1.45
N HIS A 50 29.31 0.17 2.17
CA HIS A 50 27.99 -0.07 1.61
C HIS A 50 27.47 1.19 0.90
N ASN A 51 27.59 2.36 1.52
CA ASN A 51 27.13 3.61 0.91
C ASN A 51 27.96 4.01 -0.32
N SER A 52 29.27 3.72 -0.34
CA SER A 52 30.12 3.99 -1.53
C SER A 52 29.74 3.15 -2.75
N GLN A 53 29.16 1.96 -2.53
CA GLN A 53 28.64 1.08 -3.58
C GLN A 53 27.22 1.41 -4.04
N ARG A 54 26.62 2.53 -3.57
CA ARG A 54 25.22 2.89 -3.90
C ARG A 54 24.98 2.99 -5.40
N THR A 55 25.85 3.67 -6.14
CA THR A 55 25.72 3.81 -7.60
C THR A 55 25.72 2.45 -8.28
N PHE A 56 26.60 1.54 -7.86
CA PHE A 56 26.68 0.19 -8.42
C PHE A 56 25.41 -0.63 -8.12
N ARG A 57 24.87 -0.55 -6.90
CA ARG A 57 23.60 -1.22 -6.56
C ARG A 57 22.42 -0.65 -7.34
N ASN A 58 22.38 0.66 -7.56
CA ASN A 58 21.32 1.27 -8.37
C ASN A 58 21.37 0.76 -9.81
N LEU A 59 22.55 0.59 -10.41
CA LEU A 59 22.69 0.01 -11.74
C LEU A 59 22.20 -1.46 -11.78
N LEU A 60 22.54 -2.26 -10.77
CA LEU A 60 22.03 -3.64 -10.66
C LEU A 60 20.52 -3.67 -10.48
N TRP A 61 19.96 -2.70 -9.75
CA TRP A 61 18.52 -2.57 -9.56
C TRP A 61 17.80 -2.21 -10.87
N GLU A 62 18.33 -1.25 -11.64
CA GLU A 62 17.82 -0.89 -12.96
C GLU A 62 17.86 -2.08 -13.94
N GLU A 63 18.94 -2.87 -13.93
CA GLU A 63 19.03 -4.11 -14.71
C GLU A 63 17.97 -5.12 -14.28
N HIS A 64 17.80 -5.32 -12.97
CA HIS A 64 16.80 -6.23 -12.42
C HIS A 64 15.38 -5.80 -12.77
N GLU A 65 15.04 -4.51 -12.66
CA GLU A 65 13.75 -3.95 -13.06
C GLU A 65 13.49 -4.18 -14.55
N SER A 66 14.51 -4.04 -15.41
CA SER A 66 14.38 -4.33 -16.83
C SER A 66 14.09 -5.82 -17.10
N LEU A 67 14.75 -6.73 -16.38
CA LEU A 67 14.49 -8.17 -16.49
C LEU A 67 13.08 -8.54 -16.03
N LEU A 68 12.65 -8.02 -14.87
CA LEU A 68 11.29 -8.20 -14.37
C LEU A 68 10.24 -7.66 -15.35
N GLY A 69 10.50 -6.51 -15.99
CA GLY A 69 9.63 -5.97 -17.03
C GLY A 69 9.45 -6.93 -18.21
N ASN A 70 10.50 -7.63 -18.62
CA ASN A 70 10.41 -8.65 -19.67
C ASN A 70 9.64 -9.90 -19.21
N GLU A 71 9.85 -10.34 -17.97
CA GLU A 71 9.11 -11.47 -17.38
C GLU A 71 7.60 -11.18 -17.31
N LEU A 72 7.23 -9.97 -16.90
CA LEU A 72 5.82 -9.52 -16.87
C LEU A 72 5.19 -9.49 -18.26
N ILE A 73 5.95 -9.10 -19.31
CA ILE A 73 5.46 -9.17 -20.70
C ILE A 73 5.19 -10.62 -21.12
N VAL A 74 6.07 -11.55 -20.73
CA VAL A 74 5.88 -12.98 -21.01
C VAL A 74 4.66 -13.52 -20.26
N GLU A 75 4.56 -13.26 -18.96
CA GLU A 75 3.42 -13.65 -18.12
C GLU A 75 2.09 -13.13 -18.67
N GLN A 76 2.03 -11.84 -19.00
CA GLN A 76 0.85 -11.22 -19.61
C GLN A 76 0.53 -11.81 -20.99
N ASN A 77 1.53 -12.34 -21.71
CA ASN A 77 1.30 -13.02 -22.97
C ASN A 77 0.73 -14.43 -22.81
N VAL A 78 1.04 -15.10 -21.71
CA VAL A 78 0.56 -16.46 -21.40
C VAL A 78 -0.82 -16.43 -20.75
N HIS A 79 -1.01 -15.61 -19.70
CA HIS A 79 -2.15 -15.71 -18.80
C HIS A 79 -3.27 -14.69 -19.08
N LYS A 80 -2.93 -13.51 -19.60
CA LYS A 80 -3.89 -12.46 -20.01
C LYS A 80 -4.80 -11.97 -18.87
N ASP A 81 -4.34 -12.07 -17.63
CA ASP A 81 -5.06 -11.75 -16.40
C ASP A 81 -4.38 -10.64 -15.58
N LEU A 82 -3.29 -10.03 -16.08
CA LEU A 82 -2.66 -8.89 -15.41
C LEU A 82 -3.27 -7.56 -15.85
N LEU A 83 -3.52 -6.72 -14.84
CA LEU A 83 -3.82 -5.29 -15.00
C LEU A 83 -2.65 -4.48 -14.47
N LEU A 84 -1.81 -3.95 -15.37
CA LEU A 84 -0.72 -3.05 -15.03
C LEU A 84 -1.23 -1.61 -14.92
N ILE A 85 -0.86 -0.92 -13.85
CA ILE A 85 -1.22 0.48 -13.60
C ILE A 85 0.04 1.31 -13.38
N ASP A 86 -0.01 2.58 -13.77
CA ASP A 86 1.09 3.53 -13.59
C ASP A 86 1.06 4.14 -12.19
N VAL A 87 1.42 3.33 -11.19
CA VAL A 87 1.52 3.72 -9.78
C VAL A 87 2.75 3.09 -9.18
N VAL A 88 3.54 3.85 -8.42
CA VAL A 88 4.64 3.32 -7.62
C VAL A 88 4.06 2.40 -6.55
N ASP A 89 4.31 1.09 -6.67
CA ASP A 89 3.71 0.05 -5.82
C ASP A 89 4.38 -0.01 -4.44
N VAL A 90 3.99 0.94 -3.60
CA VAL A 90 4.34 0.99 -2.18
C VAL A 90 3.07 1.11 -1.35
N TYR A 91 3.13 0.68 -0.09
CA TYR A 91 1.95 0.69 0.79
C TYR A 91 1.26 2.07 0.86
N ALA A 92 2.04 3.16 0.86
CA ALA A 92 1.50 4.52 0.88
C ALA A 92 0.63 4.85 -0.35
N SER A 93 0.85 4.18 -1.48
CA SER A 93 0.13 4.34 -2.74
C SER A 93 -0.99 3.30 -2.91
N LEU A 94 -1.24 2.43 -1.94
CA LEU A 94 -2.23 1.36 -2.05
C LEU A 94 -3.65 1.88 -2.30
N SER A 95 -3.98 3.07 -1.79
CA SER A 95 -5.25 3.74 -2.06
C SER A 95 -5.40 4.14 -3.54
N LEU A 96 -4.32 4.59 -4.20
CA LEU A 96 -4.31 4.89 -5.63
C LEU A 96 -4.45 3.62 -6.47
N LYS A 97 -3.74 2.55 -6.09
CA LYS A 97 -3.88 1.22 -6.70
C LYS A 97 -5.30 0.69 -6.57
N THR A 98 -5.92 0.84 -5.39
CA THR A 98 -7.31 0.47 -5.14
C THR A 98 -8.28 1.32 -5.98
N LEU A 99 -8.07 2.63 -6.07
CA LEU A 99 -8.89 3.51 -6.89
C LEU A 99 -8.84 3.13 -8.38
N ALA A 100 -7.64 2.83 -8.89
CA ALA A 100 -7.47 2.37 -10.27
C ALA A 100 -8.19 1.03 -10.51
N PHE A 101 -8.07 0.09 -9.58
CA PHE A 101 -8.82 -1.18 -9.62
C PHE A 101 -10.34 -0.94 -9.63
N LEU A 102 -10.88 -0.10 -8.75
CA LEU A 102 -12.33 0.17 -8.68
C LEU A 102 -12.82 0.84 -9.97
N ARG A 103 -12.05 1.77 -10.55
CA ARG A 103 -12.37 2.37 -11.85
C ARG A 103 -12.43 1.31 -12.94
N TRP A 104 -11.43 0.44 -13.04
CA TRP A 104 -11.43 -0.67 -14.00
C TRP A 104 -12.60 -1.63 -13.77
N ALA A 105 -12.84 -2.05 -12.52
CA ALA A 105 -13.91 -2.95 -12.14
C ALA A 105 -15.30 -2.42 -12.51
N SER A 106 -15.51 -1.10 -12.44
CA SER A 106 -16.79 -0.46 -12.83
C SER A 106 -17.16 -0.65 -14.30
N THR A 107 -16.17 -0.95 -15.16
CA THR A 107 -16.35 -1.21 -16.60
C THR A 107 -16.75 -2.65 -16.90
N LEU A 108 -16.59 -3.56 -15.93
CA LEU A 108 -16.90 -4.96 -16.11
C LEU A 108 -18.41 -5.20 -16.17
N LYS A 109 -18.79 -6.35 -16.73
CA LYS A 109 -20.18 -6.81 -16.85
C LYS A 109 -20.44 -8.00 -15.92
N TYR A 110 -19.99 -7.88 -14.67
CA TYR A 110 -20.28 -8.82 -13.59
C TYR A 110 -21.22 -8.16 -12.59
N GLU A 111 -22.12 -8.92 -11.97
CA GLU A 111 -23.03 -8.37 -10.95
C GLU A 111 -22.27 -7.99 -9.68
N PHE A 112 -21.34 -8.85 -9.26
CA PHE A 112 -20.51 -8.68 -8.08
C PHE A 112 -19.03 -8.79 -8.43
N VAL A 113 -18.21 -8.05 -7.70
CA VAL A 113 -16.74 -8.12 -7.76
C VAL A 113 -16.21 -8.31 -6.34
N LEU A 114 -15.34 -9.30 -6.16
CA LEU A 114 -14.59 -9.53 -4.94
C LEU A 114 -13.19 -8.94 -5.09
N LYS A 115 -12.79 -8.08 -4.16
CA LYS A 115 -11.38 -7.70 -3.95
C LYS A 115 -10.84 -8.46 -2.75
N THR A 116 -9.62 -8.99 -2.88
CA THR A 116 -8.86 -9.56 -1.76
C THR A 116 -7.36 -9.32 -1.96
N ASP A 117 -6.56 -9.74 -0.98
CA ASP A 117 -5.09 -9.75 -1.06
C ASP A 117 -4.61 -11.16 -1.46
N ASP A 118 -3.36 -11.28 -1.91
CA ASP A 118 -2.75 -12.54 -2.35
C ASP A 118 -2.38 -13.48 -1.18
N ASP A 119 -2.44 -12.97 0.05
CA ASP A 119 -2.16 -13.68 1.30
C ASP A 119 -3.44 -14.06 2.09
N VAL A 120 -4.60 -14.07 1.43
CA VAL A 120 -5.90 -14.37 2.03
C VAL A 120 -6.46 -15.72 1.58
N PHE A 121 -7.03 -16.47 2.51
CA PHE A 121 -7.85 -17.65 2.22
C PHE A 121 -9.31 -17.25 1.96
N LEU A 122 -9.89 -17.73 0.86
CA LEU A 122 -11.28 -17.50 0.49
C LEU A 122 -12.09 -18.80 0.52
N ASP A 123 -13.16 -18.82 1.32
CA ASP A 123 -14.21 -19.82 1.25
C ASP A 123 -15.29 -19.37 0.24
N ILE A 124 -15.10 -19.74 -1.02
CA ILE A 124 -15.94 -19.28 -2.13
C ILE A 124 -17.38 -19.79 -2.00
N ASP A 125 -17.59 -21.03 -1.55
CA ASP A 125 -18.93 -21.60 -1.42
C ASP A 125 -19.75 -20.82 -0.39
N THR A 126 -19.15 -20.54 0.78
CA THR A 126 -19.79 -19.70 1.80
C THR A 126 -20.08 -18.29 1.29
N ILE A 127 -19.17 -17.70 0.50
CA ILE A 127 -19.41 -16.37 -0.09
C ILE A 127 -20.62 -16.44 -1.03
N LEU A 128 -20.68 -17.40 -1.95
CA LEU A 128 -21.76 -17.55 -2.93
C LEU A 128 -23.12 -17.79 -2.25
N ASP A 129 -23.17 -18.63 -1.21
CA ASP A 129 -24.38 -18.87 -0.43
C ASP A 129 -24.91 -17.58 0.23
N GLN A 130 -23.99 -16.75 0.75
CA GLN A 130 -24.36 -15.45 1.31
C GLN A 130 -24.84 -14.47 0.24
N LEU A 131 -24.18 -14.42 -0.93
CA LEU A 131 -24.63 -13.61 -2.07
C LEU A 131 -26.06 -13.98 -2.49
N GLY A 132 -26.36 -15.27 -2.61
CA GLY A 132 -27.67 -15.77 -3.07
C GLY A 132 -28.80 -15.56 -2.06
N SER A 133 -28.48 -15.51 -0.77
CA SER A 133 -29.48 -15.42 0.31
C SER A 133 -29.90 -13.99 0.67
N SER A 134 -29.17 -12.96 0.21
CA SER A 134 -29.33 -11.58 0.69
C SER A 134 -29.48 -10.57 -0.45
N SER A 135 -30.71 -10.39 -0.93
CA SER A 135 -31.06 -9.57 -2.08
C SER A 135 -31.17 -8.06 -1.76
N GLY A 136 -30.14 -7.41 -1.21
CA GLY A 136 -30.27 -5.99 -0.88
C GLY A 136 -29.06 -5.19 -0.40
N TRP A 137 -27.84 -5.75 -0.40
CA TRP A 137 -26.64 -4.98 -0.04
C TRP A 137 -25.84 -4.59 -1.28
N ASP A 138 -25.27 -3.38 -1.24
CA ASP A 138 -24.34 -2.90 -2.26
C ASP A 138 -22.90 -3.36 -1.99
N TRP A 139 -22.56 -3.55 -0.70
CA TRP A 139 -21.24 -3.95 -0.22
C TRP A 139 -21.35 -5.00 0.89
N TRP A 140 -20.49 -6.03 0.84
CA TRP A 140 -20.35 -7.06 1.87
C TRP A 140 -18.89 -7.16 2.30
N SER A 141 -18.65 -6.95 3.59
CA SER A 141 -17.34 -7.03 4.23
C SER A 141 -17.48 -7.03 5.75
N CYS A 142 -16.39 -7.30 6.46
CA CYS A 142 -16.25 -6.95 7.88
C CYS A 142 -15.98 -5.44 8.02
N PHE A 143 -17.00 -4.60 7.83
CA PHE A 143 -16.86 -3.15 7.91
C PHE A 143 -16.31 -2.69 9.26
N LYS A 144 -15.36 -1.77 9.22
CA LYS A 144 -14.87 -1.01 10.37
C LYS A 144 -15.66 0.28 10.46
N VAL A 145 -16.35 0.49 11.58
CA VAL A 145 -17.17 1.68 11.85
C VAL A 145 -16.64 2.38 13.09
N GLY A 146 -16.49 3.70 13.03
CA GLY A 146 -15.98 4.48 14.17
C GLY A 146 -14.51 4.20 14.50
N TRP A 147 -13.74 3.72 13.53
CA TRP A 147 -12.33 3.37 13.74
C TRP A 147 -11.48 4.64 13.89
N PRO A 148 -10.68 4.79 14.97
CA PRO A 148 -9.83 5.95 15.13
C PRO A 148 -8.72 5.96 14.08
N ALA A 149 -8.42 7.14 13.53
CA ALA A 149 -7.27 7.33 12.66
C ALA A 149 -6.00 7.00 13.46
N PRO A 150 -5.18 6.01 13.04
CA PRO A 150 -4.03 5.60 13.81
C PRO A 150 -3.05 6.76 13.95
N ASN A 151 -2.59 7.03 15.16
CA ASN A 151 -1.66 8.12 15.45
C ASN A 151 -0.22 7.63 15.70
N ALA A 152 0.03 6.33 15.53
CA ALA A 152 1.34 5.69 15.73
C ALA A 152 1.48 4.40 14.92
N GLY A 153 2.71 3.90 14.81
CA GLY A 153 3.05 2.64 14.13
C GLY A 153 3.01 2.72 12.61
N LYS A 154 3.08 1.55 11.96
CA LYS A 154 3.09 1.36 10.50
C LYS A 154 1.93 2.09 9.79
N TRP A 155 0.78 2.17 10.46
CA TRP A 155 -0.46 2.69 9.90
C TRP A 155 -0.78 4.13 10.30
N ARG A 156 0.20 4.87 10.87
CA ARG A 156 -0.02 6.24 11.31
C ARG A 156 -0.52 7.09 10.15
N ASP A 157 -1.67 7.72 10.35
CA ASP A 157 -2.20 8.71 9.44
C ASP A 157 -1.65 10.10 9.78
N ARG A 158 -1.06 10.74 8.77
CA ARG A 158 -0.47 12.08 8.86
C ARG A 158 -1.31 13.13 8.14
N LEU A 159 -2.31 12.71 7.38
CA LEU A 159 -3.01 13.53 6.39
C LEU A 159 -4.47 13.74 6.77
N SER A 160 -5.11 12.75 7.41
CA SER A 160 -6.52 12.86 7.76
C SER A 160 -6.76 13.99 8.76
N PRO A 161 -7.65 14.96 8.45
CA PRO A 161 -8.06 15.98 9.40
C PRO A 161 -9.00 15.41 10.48
N SER A 162 -9.60 14.25 10.23
CA SER A 162 -10.50 13.58 11.17
C SER A 162 -9.74 12.61 12.06
N LYS A 163 -10.13 12.58 13.34
CA LYS A 163 -9.65 11.58 14.32
C LYS A 163 -10.30 10.21 14.15
N VAL A 164 -11.37 10.12 13.34
CA VAL A 164 -12.15 8.90 13.12
C VAL A 164 -12.43 8.75 11.64
N TYR A 165 -12.18 7.57 11.10
CA TYR A 165 -12.46 7.28 9.71
C TYR A 165 -13.95 7.09 9.44
N PRO A 166 -14.44 7.46 8.24
CA PRO A 166 -15.76 7.02 7.79
C PRO A 166 -15.80 5.48 7.74
N PRO A 167 -16.98 4.84 7.73
CA PRO A 167 -17.09 3.41 7.55
C PRO A 167 -16.30 2.90 6.33
N PHE A 168 -15.48 1.87 6.50
CA PHE A 168 -14.69 1.27 5.41
C PHE A 168 -14.61 -0.25 5.54
N PRO A 169 -14.47 -1.00 4.43
CA PRO A 169 -14.32 -2.45 4.47
C PRO A 169 -12.96 -2.87 5.07
N SER A 170 -12.91 -4.05 5.69
CA SER A 170 -11.65 -4.62 6.17
C SER A 170 -10.72 -4.98 4.99
N GLY A 171 -9.39 -4.91 5.22
CA GLY A 171 -8.39 -5.14 4.18
C GLY A 171 -8.40 -6.54 3.58
N SER A 172 -8.72 -7.56 4.39
CA SER A 172 -8.73 -8.98 4.01
C SER A 172 -9.65 -9.32 2.84
N GLY A 173 -10.70 -8.53 2.61
CA GLY A 173 -11.52 -8.69 1.43
C GLY A 173 -12.91 -8.09 1.57
N TYR A 174 -13.49 -7.76 0.43
CA TYR A 174 -14.84 -7.24 0.34
C TYR A 174 -15.43 -7.47 -1.04
N VAL A 175 -16.75 -7.70 -1.06
CA VAL A 175 -17.55 -7.83 -2.28
C VAL A 175 -18.37 -6.55 -2.45
N PHE A 176 -18.52 -6.09 -3.68
CA PHE A 176 -19.41 -5.00 -4.01
C PHE A 176 -20.15 -5.26 -5.31
N ARG A 177 -21.33 -4.66 -5.46
CA ARG A 177 -22.08 -4.64 -6.72
C ARG A 177 -21.44 -3.65 -7.70
N THR A 178 -21.30 -4.06 -8.94
CA THR A 178 -20.66 -3.21 -9.97
C THR A 178 -21.45 -1.93 -10.24
N ASP A 179 -22.78 -1.96 -10.17
CA ASP A 179 -23.62 -0.78 -10.38
C ASP A 179 -23.40 0.31 -9.31
N SER A 180 -23.12 -0.08 -8.08
CA SER A 180 -22.84 0.83 -6.98
C SER A 180 -21.52 1.59 -7.17
N LEU A 181 -20.55 1.00 -7.89
CA LEU A 181 -19.32 1.71 -8.28
C LEU A 181 -19.54 2.73 -9.39
N ARG A 182 -20.43 2.46 -10.35
CA ARG A 182 -20.67 3.38 -11.47
C ARG A 182 -21.19 4.73 -10.96
N ILE A 183 -22.01 4.73 -9.92
CA ILE A 183 -22.51 5.96 -9.28
C ILE A 183 -21.34 6.82 -8.77
N VAL A 184 -20.29 6.20 -8.23
CA VAL A 184 -19.11 6.90 -7.68
C VAL A 184 -18.25 7.54 -8.78
N PHE A 185 -18.18 6.93 -9.97
CA PHE A 185 -17.30 7.39 -11.06
C PHE A 185 -18.02 8.16 -12.18
N ILE A 186 -19.35 8.24 -12.18
CA ILE A 186 -20.13 9.05 -13.15
C ILE A 186 -20.08 10.56 -12.79
N SER A 187 -19.64 10.93 -11.58
CA SER A 187 -19.63 12.31 -11.10
C SER A 187 -18.34 13.11 -11.38
N GLU A 188 -17.48 12.67 -12.30
CA GLU A 188 -16.27 13.40 -12.75
C GLU A 188 -16.37 13.85 -14.21
#